data_AF-A0A971NEF5-F1
#
_entry.id   AF-A0A971NEF5-F1
#
_cell.length_a   1.000
_cell.length_b   1.000
_cell.length_c   1.000
_cell.angle_alpha   90.00
_cell.angle_beta   90.00
_cell.angle_gamma   90.00
#
_symmetry.space_group_name_H-M   'P 1'
#
loop_
_entity.id
_entity.type
_entity.pdbx_description
1 polymer ?
#
loop_
_entity_poly.entity_id
_entity_poly.type
_entity_poly.pdbx_seq_one_letter_code
_entity_poly.pdbx_strand_id
1 'polypeptide(L)'
;MLNSKRTLESILALDIIKTLIRANTIEISRLNTTIALLIKAGVAFDLEFTPGTQRIASSAQLTIFINPTTTLGFTFQFQEGTLPG
;
A
#
# COMPACT_ATOMS: atom_id res chain seq x y z
N MET A 1 -25.30 -7.93 0.02
CA MET A 1 -24.59 -6.71 -0.45
C MET A 1 -23.86 -6.09 0.74
N LEU A 2 -22.53 -6.16 0.77
CA LEU A 2 -21.75 -5.48 1.81
C LEU A 2 -21.79 -3.97 1.50
N ASN A 3 -22.30 -3.18 2.44
CA ASN A 3 -22.51 -1.75 2.23
C ASN A 3 -21.14 -1.07 2.04
N SER A 4 -20.85 -0.52 0.85
CA SER A 4 -19.52 0.00 0.47
C SER A 4 -18.91 0.98 1.47
N LYS A 5 -19.76 1.72 2.19
CA LYS A 5 -19.38 2.62 3.28
C LYS A 5 -18.77 1.87 4.48
N ARG A 6 -19.37 0.74 4.90
CA ARG A 6 -18.83 -0.09 5.99
C ARG A 6 -17.51 -0.75 5.61
N THR A 7 -17.36 -1.15 4.35
CA THR A 7 -16.09 -1.71 3.85
C THR A 7 -15.00 -0.66 3.88
N LEU A 8 -15.28 0.56 3.39
CA LEU A 8 -14.35 1.67 3.45
C LEU A 8 -13.98 2.04 4.88
N GLU A 9 -14.95 2.15 5.78
CA GLU A 9 -14.71 2.41 7.20
C GLU A 9 -13.88 1.31 7.86
N SER A 10 -14.11 0.05 7.52
CA SER A 10 -13.31 -1.08 8.03
C SER A 10 -11.88 -1.06 7.49
N ILE A 11 -11.70 -0.71 6.21
CA ILE A 11 -10.39 -0.57 5.56
C ILE A 11 -9.61 0.61 6.18
N LEU A 12 -10.25 1.78 6.34
CA LEU A 12 -9.64 2.96 6.95
C LEU A 12 -9.44 2.82 8.46
N ALA A 13 -10.21 1.96 9.12
CA ALA A 13 -10.03 1.64 10.53
C ALA A 13 -8.79 0.77 10.77
N LEU A 14 -8.27 0.07 9.75
CA LEU A 14 -7.00 -0.63 9.87
C LEU A 14 -5.89 0.40 10.15
N ASP A 15 -5.27 0.30 11.32
CA ASP A 15 -4.21 1.22 11.73
C ASP A 15 -3.01 1.22 10.77
N ILE A 16 -2.83 0.12 10.02
CA ILE A 16 -1.84 0.04 8.95
C ILE A 16 -2.10 1.08 7.86
N ILE A 17 -3.35 1.33 7.47
CA ILE A 17 -3.70 2.31 6.42
C ILE A 17 -3.51 3.73 6.91
N LYS A 18 -3.85 4.03 8.17
CA LYS A 18 -3.52 5.33 8.78
C LYS A 18 -2.02 5.59 8.80
N THR A 19 -1.23 4.54 9.02
CA THR A 19 0.24 4.61 9.02
C THR A 19 0.79 4.81 7.61
N LEU A 20 0.20 4.15 6.60
CA LEU A 20 0.57 4.32 5.19
C LEU A 20 0.23 5.71 4.66
N ILE A 21 -0.95 6.25 4.99
CA ILE A 21 -1.38 7.61 4.60
C ILE A 21 -0.39 8.68 5.05
N ARG A 22 0.29 8.47 6.18
CA ARG A 22 1.21 9.46 6.79
C ARG A 22 2.66 9.29 6.37
N ALA A 23 3.01 8.19 5.70
CA ALA A 23 4.39 7.85 5.40
C ALA A 23 4.76 8.28 3.97
N ASN A 24 5.62 9.30 3.84
CA ASN A 24 6.23 9.66 2.55
C ASN A 24 7.26 8.64 2.07
N THR A 25 7.80 7.84 2.99
CA THR A 25 8.82 6.82 2.74
C THR A 25 8.48 5.59 3.56
N ILE A 26 8.59 4.40 2.97
CA ILE A 26 8.23 3.15 3.64
C ILE A 26 9.36 2.13 3.57
N GLU A 27 9.56 1.40 4.67
CA GLU A 27 10.38 0.19 4.68
C GLU A 27 9.64 -0.95 3.97
N ILE A 28 10.36 -1.78 3.21
CA ILE A 28 9.79 -2.95 2.52
C ILE A 28 9.09 -3.89 3.52
N SER A 29 9.64 -4.06 4.73
CA SER A 29 9.05 -4.84 5.82
C SER A 29 7.62 -4.40 6.17
N ARG A 30 7.38 -3.08 6.21
CA ARG A 30 6.08 -2.48 6.53
C ARG A 30 5.10 -2.60 5.37
N LEU A 31 5.59 -2.45 4.14
CA LEU A 31 4.78 -2.72 2.95
C LEU A 31 4.33 -4.20 2.91
N ASN A 32 5.23 -5.13 3.17
CA ASN A 32 4.90 -6.56 3.24
C ASN A 32 3.87 -6.88 4.33
N THR A 33 4.00 -6.26 5.51
CA THR A 33 3.01 -6.40 6.59
C THR A 33 1.64 -5.89 6.15
N THR A 34 1.59 -4.76 5.44
CA THR A 34 0.35 -4.22 4.88
C THR A 34 -0.31 -5.19 3.92
N ILE A 35 0.45 -5.72 2.96
CA ILE A 35 -0.04 -6.68 1.96
C ILE A 35 -0.61 -7.91 2.67
N ALA A 36 0.10 -8.46 3.67
CA ALA A 36 -0.39 -9.61 4.44
C ALA A 36 -1.72 -9.32 5.15
N LEU A 37 -1.91 -8.11 5.69
CA LEU A 37 -3.17 -7.71 6.33
C LEU A 37 -4.30 -7.53 5.32
N LEU A 38 -4.04 -6.95 4.15
CA LEU A 38 -5.03 -6.80 3.08
C LEU A 38 -5.52 -8.17 2.58
N ILE A 39 -4.59 -9.10 2.39
CA ILE A 39 -4.91 -10.50 2.03
C ILE A 39 -5.80 -11.12 3.11
N LYS A 40 -5.41 -11.02 4.39
CA LYS A 40 -6.18 -11.58 5.51
C LYS A 40 -7.58 -10.96 5.63
N ALA A 41 -7.72 -9.69 5.29
CA ALA A 41 -8.99 -8.97 5.29
C ALA A 41 -9.86 -9.25 4.05
N GLY A 42 -9.35 -9.98 3.05
CA GLY A 42 -10.07 -10.24 1.80
C GLY A 42 -10.32 -8.98 0.97
N VAL A 43 -9.45 -7.98 1.10
CA VAL A 43 -9.54 -6.72 0.37
C VAL A 43 -8.85 -6.87 -0.98
N ALA A 44 -9.50 -6.48 -2.07
CA ALA A 44 -8.89 -6.48 -3.39
C ALA A 44 -7.89 -5.31 -3.50
N PHE A 45 -6.68 -5.59 -3.98
CA PHE A 45 -5.65 -4.59 -4.21
C PHE A 45 -4.71 -5.00 -5.34
N ASP A 46 -4.05 -4.02 -5.94
CA ASP A 46 -2.92 -4.18 -6.85
C ASP A 46 -1.68 -3.50 -6.24
N LEU A 47 -0.51 -4.09 -6.48
CA LEU A 47 0.77 -3.52 -6.12
C LEU A 47 1.69 -3.53 -7.34
N GLU A 48 2.14 -2.34 -7.74
CA GLU A 48 3.12 -2.17 -8.80
C GLU A 48 4.44 -1.68 -8.21
N PHE A 49 5.54 -2.34 -8.55
CA PHE A 49 6.88 -1.92 -8.15
C PHE A 49 7.59 -1.29 -9.34
N THR A 50 8.08 -0.07 -9.16
CA THR A 50 8.93 0.59 -10.13
C THR A 50 10.37 0.57 -9.62
N PRO A 51 11.27 -0.19 -10.28
CA PRO A 51 12.67 -0.21 -9.90
C PRO A 51 13.29 1.18 -10.09
N GLY A 52 14.14 1.55 -9.12
CA GLY A 52 14.90 2.78 -9.20
C GLY A 52 16.00 2.72 -10.27
N THR A 53 16.43 3.88 -10.73
CA THR A 53 17.64 4.05 -11.54
C THR A 53 18.64 4.91 -10.76
N GLN A 54 19.85 5.11 -11.28
CA GLN A 54 20.82 6.04 -10.70
C GLN A 54 20.30 7.50 -10.55
N ARG A 55 19.15 7.82 -11.16
CA ARG A 55 18.54 9.16 -11.12
C ARG A 55 17.16 9.18 -10.47
N ILE A 56 16.56 8.02 -10.18
CA ILE A 56 15.17 7.90 -9.74
C ILE A 56 15.13 6.87 -8.61
N ALA A 57 14.66 7.25 -7.43
CA ALA A 57 14.48 6.32 -6.33
C ALA A 57 13.44 5.23 -6.70
N SER A 58 13.67 4.00 -6.23
CA SER A 58 12.68 2.93 -6.37
C SER A 58 11.39 3.29 -5.64
N SER A 59 10.24 2.93 -6.22
CA SER A 59 8.93 3.21 -5.66
C SER A 59 7.98 2.03 -5.79
N ALA A 60 6.91 2.05 -5.00
CA ALA A 60 5.80 1.15 -5.16
C ALA A 60 4.47 1.91 -5.14
N GLN A 61 3.55 1.49 -5.99
CA GLN A 61 2.19 1.98 -6.06
C GLN A 61 1.25 0.89 -5.55
N LEU A 62 0.56 1.15 -4.45
CA LEU A 62 -0.49 0.29 -3.91
C LEU A 62 -1.84 0.88 -4.27
N THR A 63 -2.68 0.11 -4.94
CA THR A 63 -4.06 0.50 -5.30
C THR A 63 -5.04 -0.44 -4.62
N ILE A 64 -5.87 0.07 -3.73
CA ILE A 64 -6.91 -0.70 -3.03
C ILE A 64 -8.25 -0.47 -3.71
N PHE A 65 -8.95 -1.55 -4.07
CA PHE A 65 -10.26 -1.51 -4.71
C PHE A 65 -11.36 -1.66 -3.66
N ILE A 66 -12.10 -0.58 -3.41
CA ILE A 66 -13.21 -0.60 -2.44
C ILE A 66 -14.49 -1.12 -3.11
N ASN A 67 -14.70 -0.73 -4.36
CA ASN A 67 -15.80 -1.15 -5.23
C ASN A 67 -15.40 -0.88 -6.71
N PRO A 68 -16.20 -1.29 -7.71
CA PRO A 68 -15.83 -1.16 -9.12
C PRO A 68 -15.55 0.27 -9.60
N THR A 69 -15.99 1.30 -8.88
CA THR A 69 -15.84 2.71 -9.26
C THR A 69 -14.96 3.51 -8.30
N THR A 70 -14.51 2.93 -7.19
CA THR A 70 -13.79 3.63 -6.12
C THR A 70 -12.51 2.89 -5.74
N THR A 71 -11.38 3.56 -5.92
CA THR A 71 -10.06 3.06 -5.56
C THR A 71 -9.33 4.04 -4.64
N LEU A 72 -8.40 3.52 -3.85
CA LEU A 72 -7.45 4.30 -3.07
C LEU A 72 -6.04 3.98 -3.54
N GLY A 73 -5.33 5.00 -4.06
CA GLY A 73 -3.95 4.87 -4.50
C GLY A 73 -2.99 5.43 -3.46
N PHE A 74 -1.91 4.69 -3.19
CA PHE A 74 -0.79 5.11 -2.34
C PHE A 74 0.51 4.90 -3.08
N THR A 75 1.30 5.96 -3.22
CA THR A 75 2.65 5.89 -3.78
C THR A 75 3.66 5.98 -2.64
N PHE A 76 4.59 5.04 -2.59
CA PHE A 76 5.67 5.05 -1.61
C PHE A 76 7.02 5.08 -2.33
N GLN A 77 7.94 5.89 -1.84
CA GLN A 77 9.35 5.75 -2.16
C GLN A 77 10.01 4.84 -1.13
N PHE A 78 10.92 3.99 -1.59
CA PHE A 78 11.74 3.19 -0.69
C PHE A 78 12.98 3.99 -0.30
N GLN A 79 13.41 3.83 0.96
CA GLN A 79 14.75 4.30 1.35
C GLN A 79 15.78 3.51 0.53
N GLU A 80 16.71 4.20 -0.10
CA GLU A 80 17.83 3.57 -0.78
C GLU A 80 18.65 2.79 0.25
N GLY A 81 18.53 1.47 0.23
CA GLY A 81 19.42 0.56 0.95
C GLY A 81 20.54 0.15 0.02
N THR A 82 21.79 0.37 0.42
CA THR A 82 22.93 -0.28 -0.23
C THR A 82 22.73 -1.79 -0.09
N LEU A 83 22.59 -2.51 -1.21
CA LEU A 83 22.57 -3.97 -1.19
C LEU A 83 23.89 -4.44 -0.55
N PRO A 84 23.87 -5.20 0.57
CA PRO A 84 25.08 -5.83 1.05
C PRO A 84 25.54 -6.83 -0.01
N GLY A 85 26.77 -6.62 -0.50
CA GLY A 85 27.43 -7.50 -1.47
C GLY A 85 27.91 -8.81 -0.86
#